data_AF-A0A914DRC6-F1
#
_entry.id   AF-A0A914DRC6-F1
#
_cell.length_a   1.000
_cell.length_b   1.000
_cell.length_c   1.000
_cell.angle_alpha   90.00
_cell.angle_beta   90.00
_cell.angle_gamma   90.00
#
_symmetry.space_group_name_H-M   'P 1'
#
loop_
_entity.id
_entity.type
_entity.pdbx_description
1 polymer ?
#
loop_
_entity_poly.entity_id
_entity_poly.type
_entity_poly.pdbx_seq_one_letter_code
_entity_poly.pdbx_strand_id
1 'polypeptide(L)'
;MEQTSCTPERDAHNRRPASPAVLDVSRDILQSSMNGTPALSIEKELKKAAKNCEWLMWSEWSECSAECEKEGERFRTRSCSCSMCQGGITKEIESCNGKSCTEHHKRYPFD
;
A
#
# COMPACT_ATOMS: atom_id res chain seq x y z
N MET A 1 -42.41 -62.75 23.50
CA MET A 1 -43.82 -62.89 23.09
C MET A 1 -44.51 -61.67 23.68
N GLU A 2 -44.99 -60.65 22.97
CA GLU A 2 -45.22 -60.32 21.57
C GLU A 2 -45.17 -58.77 21.47
N GLN A 3 -44.49 -58.21 20.46
CA GLN A 3 -45.05 -57.32 19.43
C GLN A 3 -46.21 -56.39 19.87
N THR A 4 -46.08 -55.07 19.67
CA THR A 4 -47.04 -54.25 18.89
C THR A 4 -46.48 -52.83 18.65
N SER A 5 -46.63 -52.39 17.41
CA SER A 5 -46.21 -51.12 16.82
C SER A 5 -47.35 -50.08 16.83
N CYS A 6 -46.98 -48.80 16.75
CA CYS A 6 -47.72 -47.59 16.32
C CYS A 6 -49.10 -47.23 16.93
N THR A 7 -49.19 -46.00 17.48
CA THR A 7 -50.21 -44.99 17.11
C THR A 7 -49.70 -43.55 17.33
N PRO A 8 -50.04 -42.57 16.47
CA PRO A 8 -49.90 -41.15 16.73
C PRO A 8 -51.27 -40.54 17.08
N GLU A 9 -51.45 -40.02 18.28
CA GLU A 9 -52.64 -39.21 18.61
C GLU A 9 -52.29 -37.74 18.74
N ARG A 10 -52.87 -36.97 17.82
CA ARG A 10 -52.95 -35.52 17.78
C ARG A 10 -53.68 -35.07 19.04
N ASP A 11 -53.27 -33.95 19.65
CA ASP A 11 -54.25 -32.90 19.93
C ASP A 11 -53.67 -31.51 20.22
N ALA A 12 -54.40 -30.56 19.64
CA ALA A 12 -54.58 -29.15 19.99
C ALA A 12 -53.37 -28.20 20.06
N HIS A 13 -53.22 -27.50 18.93
CA HIS A 13 -52.70 -26.15 18.81
C HIS A 13 -53.18 -25.19 19.91
N ASN A 14 -52.24 -24.64 20.67
CA ASN A 14 -52.39 -23.31 21.24
C ASN A 14 -51.09 -22.51 21.11
N ARG A 15 -50.74 -22.14 19.87
CA ARG A 15 -49.88 -20.97 19.65
C ARG A 15 -50.66 -19.97 18.84
N ARG A 16 -50.91 -18.81 19.47
CA ARG A 16 -51.46 -17.61 18.83
C ARG A 16 -50.77 -17.39 17.47
N PRO A 17 -51.52 -17.09 16.40
CA PRO A 17 -50.89 -16.67 15.16
C PRO A 17 -50.15 -15.36 15.41
N ALA A 18 -48.86 -15.33 15.12
CA ALA A 18 -48.10 -14.08 15.09
C ALA A 18 -48.70 -13.23 13.96
N SER A 19 -49.28 -12.08 14.32
CA SER A 19 -49.74 -11.09 13.35
C SER A 19 -48.57 -10.69 12.43
N PRO A 20 -48.77 -10.50 11.12
CA PRO A 20 -47.71 -10.12 10.18
C PRO A 20 -46.96 -8.82 10.56
N ALA A 21 -47.51 -8.02 11.49
CA ALA A 21 -46.90 -6.78 11.95
C ALA A 21 -45.73 -6.95 12.95
N VAL A 22 -45.51 -8.14 13.55
CA VAL A 22 -44.44 -8.29 14.57
C VAL A 22 -43.07 -8.64 14.00
N LEU A 23 -42.97 -8.97 12.71
CA LEU A 23 -41.70 -9.37 12.08
C LEU A 23 -40.99 -8.25 11.30
N ASP A 24 -41.64 -7.11 11.08
CA ASP A 24 -41.08 -6.04 10.23
C ASP A 24 -40.30 -4.96 10.99
N VAL A 25 -40.55 -4.74 12.29
CA VAL A 25 -39.84 -3.69 13.05
C VAL A 25 -38.35 -4.01 13.27
N SER A 26 -37.97 -5.29 13.22
CA SER A 26 -36.57 -5.70 13.45
C SER A 26 -35.67 -5.56 12.21
N ARG A 27 -36.25 -5.42 11.01
CA ARG A 27 -35.47 -5.36 9.78
C ARG A 27 -35.00 -3.93 9.48
N ASP A 28 -35.84 -2.94 9.73
CA ASP A 28 -35.51 -1.52 9.49
C ASP A 28 -34.45 -0.97 10.45
N ILE A 29 -34.46 -1.41 11.72
CA ILE A 29 -33.50 -0.94 12.73
C ILE A 29 -32.07 -1.40 12.40
N LEU A 30 -31.90 -2.63 11.91
CA LEU A 30 -30.58 -3.17 11.57
C LEU A 30 -30.07 -2.71 10.19
N GLN A 31 -30.97 -2.39 9.25
CA GLN A 31 -30.56 -1.87 7.93
C GLN A 31 -30.12 -0.40 7.96
N SER A 32 -30.50 0.37 8.98
CA SER A 32 -30.03 1.75 9.16
C SER A 32 -28.51 1.86 9.43
N SER A 33 -27.86 0.77 9.87
CA SER A 33 -26.44 0.77 10.23
C SER A 33 -25.50 0.19 9.15
N MET A 34 -26.03 -0.34 8.04
CA MET A 34 -25.22 -0.71 6.87
C MET A 34 -25.20 0.39 5.79
N ASN A 35 -25.71 1.58 6.11
CA ASN A 35 -25.38 2.79 5.38
C ASN A 35 -24.21 3.48 6.07
N GLY A 36 -23.13 2.73 6.29
CA GLY A 36 -21.84 3.34 6.57
C GLY A 36 -21.55 4.31 5.42
N THR A 37 -21.17 5.54 5.77
CA THR A 37 -20.61 6.51 4.82
C THR A 37 -19.70 5.78 3.84
N PRO A 38 -19.88 5.95 2.51
CA PRO A 38 -19.18 5.14 1.54
C PRO A 38 -17.66 5.28 1.76
N ALA A 39 -17.01 4.16 2.07
CA ALA A 39 -15.54 4.04 2.14
C ALA A 39 -14.85 4.55 0.85
N LEU A 40 -15.62 4.69 -0.23
CA LEU A 40 -15.28 5.32 -1.50
C LEU A 40 -14.90 6.81 -1.42
N SER A 41 -15.18 7.51 -0.32
CA SER A 41 -14.78 8.92 -0.17
C SER A 41 -13.37 9.11 0.39
N ILE A 42 -12.89 8.18 1.23
CA ILE A 42 -11.53 8.28 1.81
C ILE A 42 -10.48 7.83 0.80
N GLU A 43 -10.73 6.75 0.04
CA GLU A 43 -9.80 6.28 -1.00
C GLU A 43 -9.63 7.30 -2.14
N LYS A 44 -10.69 8.05 -2.46
CA LYS A 44 -10.68 9.07 -3.50
C LYS A 44 -9.92 10.31 -3.09
N GLU A 45 -10.03 10.75 -1.83
CA GLU A 45 -9.25 11.88 -1.31
C GLU A 45 -7.78 11.51 -1.02
N LEU A 46 -7.48 10.26 -0.66
CA LEU A 46 -6.09 9.76 -0.60
C LEU A 46 -5.43 9.71 -1.99
N LYS A 47 -6.15 9.20 -3.01
CA LYS A 47 -5.69 9.25 -4.41
C LYS A 47 -5.54 10.67 -4.93
N LYS A 48 -6.36 11.60 -4.45
CA LYS A 48 -6.30 13.02 -4.83
C LYS A 48 -5.15 13.76 -4.15
N ALA A 49 -4.79 13.39 -2.92
CA ALA A 49 -3.58 13.86 -2.25
C ALA A 49 -2.30 13.30 -2.89
N ALA A 50 -2.35 12.09 -3.46
CA ALA A 50 -1.25 11.50 -4.23
C ALA A 50 -1.15 12.03 -5.67
N LYS A 51 -2.11 12.85 -6.12
CA LYS A 51 -2.29 13.19 -7.54
C LYS A 51 -1.21 14.10 -8.12
N ASN A 52 -0.38 14.71 -7.27
CA ASN A 52 0.69 15.64 -7.68
C ASN A 52 2.04 15.26 -7.05
N CYS A 53 2.27 13.96 -6.87
CA CYS A 53 3.57 13.45 -6.44
C CYS A 53 4.53 13.40 -7.63
N GLU A 54 5.46 14.34 -7.67
CA GLU A 54 6.43 14.47 -8.75
C GLU A 54 7.84 14.22 -8.24
N TRP A 55 8.65 13.57 -9.07
CA TRP A 55 10.08 13.47 -8.82
C TRP A 55 10.70 14.85 -8.97
N LEU A 56 11.42 15.30 -7.95
CA LEU A 56 12.26 16.49 -8.06
C LEU A 56 13.41 16.22 -9.04
N MET A 57 14.04 17.31 -9.48
CA MET A 57 15.22 17.22 -10.31
C MET A 57 16.30 16.37 -9.62
N TRP A 58 17.07 15.66 -10.43
CA TRP A 58 18.27 14.99 -9.95
C TRP A 58 19.26 16.00 -9.38
N SER A 59 19.93 15.61 -8.30
CA SER A 59 21.13 16.29 -7.84
C SER A 59 22.22 16.24 -8.91
N GLU A 60 23.23 17.08 -8.75
CA GLU A 60 24.48 16.89 -9.46
C GLU A 60 25.08 15.52 -9.11
N TRP A 61 25.90 15.01 -10.03
CA TRP A 61 26.68 13.80 -9.80
C TRP A 61 27.74 14.06 -8.73
N SER A 62 27.94 13.08 -7.86
CA SER A 62 29.08 13.07 -6.94
C SER A 62 30.40 13.09 -7.70
N GLU A 63 31.47 13.41 -6.99
CA GLU A 63 32.81 13.12 -7.48
C GLU A 63 32.97 11.61 -7.75
N CYS A 64 33.87 11.28 -8.68
CA CYS A 64 34.20 9.89 -8.98
C CYS A 64 34.89 9.27 -7.77
N SER A 65 34.48 8.07 -7.37
CA SER A 65 35.11 7.33 -6.26
C SER A 65 36.54 6.91 -6.57
N ALA A 66 36.89 6.83 -7.86
CA ALA A 66 38.24 6.54 -8.30
C ALA A 66 39.13 7.78 -8.23
N GLU A 67 40.29 7.59 -7.61
CA GLU A 67 41.44 8.46 -7.75
C GLU A 67 42.07 8.27 -9.14
N CYS A 68 42.71 9.34 -9.64
CA CYS A 68 43.73 9.31 -10.68
C CYS A 68 43.61 8.26 -11.79
N GLU A 69 42.90 8.59 -12.88
CA GLU A 69 42.88 7.82 -14.13
C GLU A 69 42.43 6.35 -13.99
N LYS A 70 41.82 5.98 -12.85
CA LYS A 70 41.22 4.65 -12.61
C LYS A 70 39.72 4.68 -12.89
N GLU A 71 39.16 3.51 -13.15
CA GLU A 71 37.71 3.32 -13.19
C GLU A 71 37.14 3.37 -11.77
N GLY A 72 36.07 4.12 -11.59
CA GLY A 72 35.32 4.22 -10.35
C GLY A 72 33.85 4.43 -10.61
N GLU A 73 33.14 4.86 -9.58
CA GLU A 73 31.70 5.07 -9.61
C GLU A 73 31.35 6.46 -9.08
N ARG A 74 30.34 7.08 -9.68
CA ARG A 74 29.72 8.29 -9.17
C ARG A 74 28.23 8.05 -8.98
N PHE A 75 27.63 8.79 -8.06
CA PHE A 75 26.20 8.66 -7.77
C PHE A 75 25.51 10.01 -7.81
N ARG A 76 24.22 9.99 -8.15
CA ARG A 76 23.32 11.13 -7.97
C ARG A 76 22.06 10.67 -7.27
N THR A 77 21.36 11.60 -6.65
CA THR A 77 20.14 11.33 -5.91
C THR A 77 19.03 12.27 -6.34
N ARG A 78 17.78 11.83 -6.18
CA ARG A 78 16.62 12.69 -6.32
C ARG A 78 15.64 12.41 -5.20
N SER A 79 14.87 13.42 -4.86
CA SER A 79 13.83 13.31 -3.85
C SER A 79 12.45 13.43 -4.49
N CYS A 80 11.45 12.93 -3.79
CA CYS A 80 10.06 13.12 -4.19
C CYS A 80 9.51 14.39 -3.53
N SER A 81 8.64 15.13 -4.22
CA SER A 81 7.95 16.30 -3.64
C SER A 81 6.94 15.93 -2.53
N CYS A 82 6.61 14.65 -2.39
CA CYS A 82 5.65 14.12 -1.43
C CYS A 82 6.16 12.80 -0.83
N SER A 83 5.39 12.19 0.07
CA SER A 83 5.73 10.91 0.70
C SER A 83 5.65 9.68 -0.23
N MET A 84 4.97 9.78 -1.38
CA MET A 84 4.65 8.65 -2.26
C MET A 84 4.81 9.00 -3.74
N CYS A 85 6.04 9.12 -4.23
CA CYS A 85 6.27 9.06 -5.68
C CYS A 85 6.06 7.62 -6.15
N GLN A 86 5.21 7.45 -7.16
CA GLN A 86 4.83 6.13 -7.63
C GLN A 86 5.95 5.54 -8.49
N GLY A 87 6.74 4.64 -7.91
CA GLY A 87 7.81 3.92 -8.60
C GLY A 87 9.01 4.78 -9.00
N GLY A 88 10.13 4.11 -9.26
CA GLY A 88 11.39 4.73 -9.67
C GLY A 88 12.49 4.63 -8.60
N ILE A 89 13.73 4.87 -9.04
CA ILE A 89 14.92 4.86 -8.17
C ILE A 89 15.19 6.24 -7.58
N THR A 90 15.63 6.28 -6.33
CA THR A 90 16.04 7.48 -5.59
C THR A 90 17.52 7.79 -5.75
N LYS A 91 18.33 6.76 -6.03
CA LYS A 91 19.77 6.84 -6.24
C LYS A 91 20.13 6.16 -7.54
N GLU A 92 20.96 6.82 -8.33
CA GLU A 92 21.54 6.29 -9.55
C GLU A 92 23.06 6.25 -9.40
N ILE A 93 23.68 5.21 -9.96
CA ILE A 93 25.12 4.98 -9.92
C ILE A 93 25.58 4.76 -11.37
N GLU A 94 26.71 5.37 -11.73
CA GLU A 94 27.31 5.28 -13.06
C GLU A 94 28.82 5.11 -12.95
N SER A 95 29.43 4.34 -13.85
CA SER A 95 30.88 4.26 -14.00
C SER A 95 31.48 5.61 -14.42
N CYS A 96 32.62 5.96 -13.86
CA CYS A 96 33.36 7.17 -14.19
C CYS A 96 34.86 6.89 -14.24
N ASN A 97 35.59 7.79 -14.90
CA ASN A 97 37.05 7.81 -14.84
C ASN A 97 37.49 8.84 -13.82
N GLY A 98 38.46 8.47 -12.99
CA GLY A 98 39.11 9.37 -12.05
C GLY A 98 39.73 10.58 -12.75
N LYS A 99 39.95 11.65 -11.99
CA LYS A 99 40.58 12.89 -12.50
C LYS A 99 41.98 12.58 -13.07
N SER A 100 42.48 13.37 -14.03
CA SER A 100 43.88 13.23 -14.45
C SER A 100 44.80 13.72 -13.33
N CYS A 101 45.86 12.96 -13.08
CA CYS A 101 46.76 13.25 -11.98
C CYS A 101 48.14 13.63 -12.44
N THR A 102 48.83 14.37 -11.58
CA THR A 102 50.23 14.73 -11.82
C THR A 102 51.11 13.49 -11.76
N GLU A 103 52.22 13.50 -12.48
CA GLU A 103 53.20 12.41 -12.48
C GLU A 103 53.70 12.06 -11.06
N HIS A 104 53.76 13.06 -10.17
CA HIS A 104 54.13 12.82 -8.77
C HIS A 104 53.09 11.95 -8.04
N HIS A 105 51.79 12.26 -8.16
CA HIS A 105 50.71 11.49 -7.53
C HIS A 105 50.53 10.11 -8.18
N LYS A 106 50.94 9.94 -9.44
CA LYS A 106 51.04 8.60 -10.07
C LYS A 106 52.15 7.75 -9.42
N ARG A 107 53.25 8.38 -9.00
CA ARG A 107 54.39 7.70 -8.36
C ARG A 107 54.20 7.47 -6.87
N TYR A 108 53.48 8.37 -6.19
CA TYR A 108 53.21 8.32 -4.76
C TYR A 108 51.70 8.47 -4.50
N PRO A 109 50.95 7.35 -4.48
CA PRO A 109 49.49 7.36 -4.32
C PRO A 109 48.97 7.67 -2.92
N PHE A 110 49.86 8.05 -1.99
CA PHE A 110 49.55 8.22 -0.56
C PHE A 110 49.97 9.60 -0.02
N ASP A 111 50.32 10.53 -0.91
CA ASP A 111 50.71 11.92 -0.58
C ASP A 111 49.49 12.85 -0.52
#